data_AF-A0A068V886-F1
#
_entry.id   AF-A0A068V886-F1
#
_cell.length_a   1.000
_cell.length_b   1.000
_cell.length_c   1.000
_cell.angle_alpha   90.00
_cell.angle_beta   90.00
_cell.angle_gamma   90.00
#
_symmetry.space_group_name_H-M   'P 1'
#
loop_
_entity.id
_entity.type
_entity.pdbx_description
1 polymer ?
#
loop_
_entity_poly.entity_id
_entity_poly.type
_entity_poly.pdbx_seq_one_letter_code
_entity_poly.pdbx_strand_id
1 'polypeptide(L)'
;MSEDKGLTTRIDRKLSGLSNSFSKQRIFRVDHKLRSQNEVAYEPQMFSIGPYHHGKENLVKAQTYKLWYLKELLLRRGESSTERYINALKDLEEGARSWYAEEDMIGLGSDEFVEMMLLDGFFIIEFLRKYAGWCLYKDYPLNYGPKQGDPIFLNRRTMGSLFRDILLFENQLPFFILVRLLEMTKPPGGAEEENLIDLAIFPDSPLHFFFPGEKPVSLPNPTTNIAGNVGDNGDSQDNCSTSGEVYEHIKCASELQQAGIKFETANKSVSWLDIAFEKGVMKIPTLDVHDVTECVFRNLIACEPYMINGLLDKRYVTDYFHGSPYRPISIRICQVVTGTDRTGTI
;
A
#
# COMPACT_ATOMS: atom_id res chain seq x y z
N MET A 1 24.20 46.93 -11.70
CA MET A 1 22.73 46.88 -11.83
C MET A 1 22.23 46.03 -13.03
N SER A 2 23.06 45.19 -13.67
CA SER A 2 22.66 44.41 -14.86
C SER A 2 22.50 42.90 -14.62
N GLU A 3 23.10 42.34 -13.57
CA GLU A 3 23.07 40.88 -13.31
C GLU A 3 21.77 40.43 -12.62
N ASP A 4 21.18 41.25 -11.74
CA ASP A 4 19.96 40.90 -11.00
C ASP A 4 18.72 40.71 -11.88
N LYS A 5 18.64 41.40 -13.02
CA LYS A 5 17.51 41.23 -13.96
C LYS A 5 17.51 39.85 -14.61
N GLY A 6 18.69 39.32 -14.95
CA GLY A 6 18.81 37.99 -15.53
C GLY A 6 18.47 36.87 -14.53
N LEU A 7 18.86 37.05 -13.26
CA LEU A 7 18.51 36.14 -12.18
C LEU A 7 17.00 36.15 -11.90
N THR A 8 16.39 37.33 -11.86
CA THR A 8 14.95 37.51 -11.64
C THR A 8 14.13 36.80 -12.72
N THR A 9 14.40 37.05 -14.00
CA THR A 9 13.69 36.37 -15.10
C THR A 9 13.87 34.85 -15.08
N ARG A 10 15.04 34.36 -14.65
CA ARG A 10 15.29 32.93 -14.51
C ARG A 10 14.49 32.31 -13.36
N ILE A 11 14.34 33.03 -12.24
CA ILE A 11 13.53 32.62 -11.10
C ILE A 11 12.04 32.67 -11.47
N ASP A 12 11.56 33.75 -12.09
CA ASP A 12 10.16 33.90 -12.50
C ASP A 12 9.73 32.76 -13.46
N ARG A 13 10.59 32.37 -14.40
CA ARG A 13 10.34 31.23 -15.28
C ARG A 13 10.26 29.90 -14.53
N LYS A 14 11.05 29.73 -13.47
CA LYS A 14 10.96 28.54 -12.59
C LYS A 14 9.66 28.57 -11.81
N LEU A 15 9.28 29.72 -11.24
CA LEU A 15 8.05 29.90 -10.48
C LEU A 15 6.81 29.70 -11.35
N SER A 16 6.79 30.20 -12.59
CA SER A 16 5.68 29.98 -13.53
C SER A 16 5.54 28.53 -13.99
N GLY A 17 6.61 27.74 -13.84
CA GLY A 17 6.59 26.30 -14.11
C GLY A 17 6.22 25.45 -12.90
N LEU A 18 6.09 26.04 -11.70
CA LEU A 18 5.62 25.30 -10.53
C LEU A 18 4.11 25.07 -10.64
N SER A 19 3.73 23.82 -10.84
CA SER A 19 2.34 23.37 -10.71
C SER A 19 1.89 23.50 -9.25
N ASN A 20 0.72 24.12 -9.01
CA ASN A 20 0.10 24.17 -7.67
C ASN A 20 -0.52 22.81 -7.24
N SER A 21 -0.15 21.71 -7.89
CA SER A 21 -0.81 20.40 -7.77
C SER A 21 -0.27 19.51 -6.64
N PHE A 22 0.31 20.07 -5.59
CA PHE A 22 0.70 19.28 -4.40
C PHE A 22 -0.50 18.60 -3.73
N SER A 23 -1.73 19.08 -3.95
CA SER A 23 -2.95 18.51 -3.36
C SER A 23 -3.41 17.18 -3.98
N LYS A 24 -2.92 16.82 -5.17
CA LYS A 24 -3.33 15.61 -5.91
C LYS A 24 -2.42 14.40 -5.69
N GLN A 25 -1.21 14.62 -5.20
CA GLN A 25 -0.19 13.58 -5.02
C GLN A 25 -0.62 12.61 -3.91
N ARG A 26 -0.51 11.30 -4.18
CA ARG A 26 -0.89 10.20 -3.29
C ARG A 26 0.15 9.08 -3.22
N ILE A 27 1.06 9.01 -4.20
CA ILE A 27 2.12 8.02 -4.28
C ILE A 27 3.46 8.75 -4.19
N PHE A 28 4.27 8.37 -3.21
CA PHE A 28 5.53 9.02 -2.88
C PHE A 28 6.66 8.00 -2.87
N ARG A 29 7.89 8.48 -3.01
CA ARG A 29 9.07 7.67 -2.71
C ARG A 29 9.32 7.62 -1.21
N VAL A 30 10.01 6.59 -0.75
CA VAL A 30 10.48 6.53 0.63
C VAL A 30 11.51 7.61 0.79
N ASP A 31 11.40 8.35 1.90
CA ASP A 31 12.37 9.36 2.26
C ASP A 31 13.80 8.78 2.21
N HIS A 32 14.72 9.52 1.59
CA HIS A 32 16.08 9.06 1.35
C HIS A 32 16.78 8.55 2.61
N LYS A 33 16.53 9.20 3.75
CA LYS A 33 17.16 8.87 5.03
C LYS A 33 16.62 7.57 5.61
N LEU A 34 15.33 7.32 5.44
CA LEU A 34 14.70 6.06 5.83
C LEU A 34 15.17 4.92 4.90
N ARG A 35 15.28 5.20 3.60
CA ARG A 35 15.76 4.25 2.59
C ARG A 35 17.21 3.84 2.82
N SER A 36 18.11 4.77 3.12
CA SER A 36 19.54 4.50 3.30
C SER A 36 19.87 3.56 4.47
N GLN A 37 18.92 3.31 5.38
CA GLN A 37 19.11 2.36 6.48
C GLN A 37 18.94 0.91 6.03
N ASN A 38 18.08 0.67 5.04
CA ASN A 38 17.81 -0.66 4.51
C ASN A 38 17.21 -0.55 3.10
N GLU A 39 18.04 -0.31 2.10
CA GLU A 39 17.59 -0.14 0.72
C GLU A 39 16.86 -1.38 0.19
N VAL A 40 17.30 -2.57 0.62
CA VAL A 40 16.71 -3.86 0.24
C VAL A 40 15.26 -3.96 0.71
N ALA A 41 14.86 -3.30 1.79
CA ALA A 41 13.47 -3.31 2.28
C ALA A 41 12.50 -2.53 1.38
N TYR A 42 12.98 -1.63 0.53
CA TYR A 42 12.16 -0.76 -0.32
C TYR A 42 12.35 -1.03 -1.82
N GLU A 43 13.12 -2.07 -2.17
CA GLU A 43 13.36 -2.47 -3.56
C GLU A 43 12.51 -3.71 -3.89
N PRO A 44 11.72 -3.72 -4.98
CA PRO A 44 11.04 -4.93 -5.43
C PRO A 44 12.03 -6.04 -5.74
N GLN A 45 11.69 -7.26 -5.31
CA GLN A 45 12.52 -8.43 -5.51
C GLN A 45 12.32 -9.03 -6.90
N MET A 46 11.10 -8.95 -7.43
CA MET A 46 10.73 -9.64 -8.66
C MET A 46 9.77 -8.85 -9.53
N PHE A 47 8.80 -8.14 -8.97
CA PHE A 47 7.75 -7.45 -9.72
C PHE A 47 7.78 -5.95 -9.43
N SER A 48 8.22 -5.16 -10.40
CA SER A 48 7.93 -3.72 -10.39
C SER A 48 6.45 -3.49 -10.68
N ILE A 49 5.85 -2.53 -10.00
CA ILE A 49 4.47 -2.08 -10.17
C ILE A 49 4.53 -0.56 -10.16
N GLY A 50 4.05 0.06 -11.24
CA GLY A 50 4.15 1.51 -11.38
C GLY A 50 5.50 1.98 -11.93
N PRO A 51 5.69 3.31 -12.04
CA PRO A 51 6.79 3.93 -12.76
C PRO A 51 8.13 3.94 -11.98
N TYR A 52 8.12 3.97 -10.64
CA TYR A 52 9.34 4.21 -9.86
C TYR A 52 10.39 3.10 -9.96
N HIS A 53 9.95 1.86 -10.16
CA HIS A 53 10.83 0.70 -10.39
C HIS A 53 10.71 0.12 -11.80
N HIS A 54 10.08 0.86 -12.72
CA HIS A 54 9.88 0.39 -14.10
C HIS A 54 11.22 0.27 -14.83
N GLY A 55 11.35 -0.77 -15.67
CA GLY A 55 12.53 -0.96 -16.53
C GLY A 55 13.82 -1.43 -15.85
N LYS A 56 13.83 -1.71 -14.55
CA LYS A 56 15.05 -2.23 -13.88
C LYS A 56 15.45 -3.61 -14.43
N GLU A 57 16.72 -3.78 -14.77
CA GLU A 57 17.25 -4.97 -15.46
C GLU A 57 16.97 -6.28 -14.72
N ASN A 58 17.03 -6.26 -13.39
CA ASN A 58 16.78 -7.43 -12.54
C ASN A 58 15.30 -7.87 -12.53
N LEU A 59 14.38 -7.07 -13.08
CA LEU A 59 12.93 -7.31 -13.05
C LEU A 59 12.34 -7.62 -14.44
N VAL A 60 13.17 -7.73 -15.49
CA VAL A 60 12.69 -7.96 -16.86
C VAL A 60 11.89 -9.26 -17.00
N LYS A 61 12.27 -10.31 -16.27
CA LYS A 61 11.53 -11.59 -16.28
C LYS A 61 10.08 -11.45 -15.80
N ALA A 62 9.79 -10.50 -14.90
CA ALA A 62 8.44 -10.25 -14.42
C ALA A 62 7.51 -9.77 -15.53
N GLN A 63 8.01 -9.03 -16.51
CA GLN A 63 7.21 -8.53 -17.63
C GLN A 63 6.62 -9.68 -18.47
N THR A 64 7.36 -10.79 -18.61
CA THR A 64 6.85 -12.00 -19.26
C THR A 64 5.64 -12.59 -18.53
N TYR A 65 5.64 -12.61 -17.19
CA TYR A 65 4.50 -13.10 -16.41
C TYR A 65 3.28 -12.19 -16.56
N LYS A 66 3.49 -10.86 -16.57
CA LYS A 66 2.41 -9.89 -16.79
C LYS A 66 1.75 -10.08 -18.16
N LEU A 67 2.55 -10.29 -19.21
CA LEU A 67 2.04 -10.58 -20.56
C LEU A 67 1.29 -11.92 -20.61
N TRP A 68 1.74 -12.95 -19.91
CA TRP A 68 1.02 -14.21 -19.81
C TRP A 68 -0.33 -14.02 -19.13
N TYR A 69 -0.39 -13.27 -18.03
CA TYR A 69 -1.63 -13.01 -17.31
C TYR A 69 -2.60 -12.17 -18.14
N LEU A 70 -2.11 -11.16 -18.86
CA LEU A 70 -2.90 -10.42 -19.85
C LEU A 70 -3.47 -11.34 -20.93
N LYS A 71 -2.66 -12.23 -21.51
CA LYS A 71 -3.12 -13.21 -22.51
C LYS A 71 -4.21 -14.12 -21.96
N GLU A 72 -4.09 -14.59 -20.72
CA GLU A 72 -5.10 -15.42 -20.09
C GLU A 72 -6.41 -14.67 -19.83
N LEU A 73 -6.33 -13.43 -19.37
CA LEU A 73 -7.48 -12.56 -19.18
C LEU A 73 -8.24 -12.36 -20.50
N LEU A 74 -7.53 -12.01 -21.57
CA LEU A 74 -8.14 -11.80 -22.89
C LEU A 74 -8.83 -13.07 -23.41
N LEU A 75 -8.16 -14.23 -23.29
CA LEU A 75 -8.75 -15.52 -23.66
C LEU A 75 -10.01 -15.83 -22.86
N ARG A 76 -9.98 -15.63 -21.55
CA ARG A 76 -11.13 -15.84 -20.65
C ARG A 76 -12.31 -14.94 -21.00
N ARG A 77 -12.01 -13.72 -21.45
CA ARG A 77 -13.00 -12.74 -21.89
C ARG A 77 -13.51 -12.96 -23.31
N GLY A 78 -12.88 -13.84 -24.08
CA GLY A 78 -13.17 -14.00 -25.51
C GLY A 78 -12.76 -12.79 -26.33
N GLU A 79 -11.74 -12.04 -25.88
CA GLU A 79 -11.28 -10.80 -26.49
C GLU A 79 -9.95 -11.02 -27.23
N SER A 80 -9.83 -10.44 -28.42
CA SER A 80 -8.63 -10.56 -29.27
C SER A 80 -7.71 -9.34 -29.20
N SER A 81 -8.12 -8.27 -28.54
CA SER A 81 -7.43 -6.98 -28.54
C SER A 81 -7.52 -6.28 -27.19
N THR A 82 -6.50 -5.50 -26.85
CA THR A 82 -6.43 -4.63 -25.66
C THR A 82 -6.96 -3.22 -25.91
N GLU A 83 -7.38 -2.91 -27.14
CA GLU A 83 -7.70 -1.55 -27.61
C GLU A 83 -8.66 -0.80 -26.67
N ARG A 84 -9.75 -1.44 -26.24
CA ARG A 84 -10.72 -0.78 -25.35
C ARG A 84 -10.14 -0.38 -23.99
N TYR A 85 -9.21 -1.18 -23.47
CA TYR A 85 -8.57 -0.92 -22.18
C TYR A 85 -7.52 0.16 -22.33
N ILE A 86 -6.73 0.12 -23.40
CA ILE A 86 -5.77 1.18 -23.74
C ILE A 86 -6.49 2.52 -23.89
N ASN A 87 -7.60 2.56 -24.63
CA ASN A 87 -8.38 3.80 -24.80
C ASN A 87 -8.89 4.34 -23.46
N ALA A 88 -9.46 3.47 -22.61
CA ALA A 88 -9.91 3.88 -21.28
C ALA A 88 -8.77 4.36 -20.37
N LEU A 89 -7.57 3.78 -20.49
CA LEU A 89 -6.41 4.21 -19.71
C LEU A 89 -5.77 5.49 -20.25
N LYS A 90 -5.83 5.74 -21.57
CA LYS A 90 -5.39 7.02 -22.16
C LYS A 90 -6.17 8.20 -21.60
N ASP A 91 -7.48 8.05 -21.44
CA ASP A 91 -8.34 9.08 -20.85
C ASP A 91 -8.01 9.36 -19.36
N LEU A 92 -7.37 8.40 -18.68
CA LEU A 92 -7.02 8.48 -17.26
C LEU A 92 -5.54 8.80 -17.01
N GLU A 93 -4.72 8.86 -18.05
CA GLU A 93 -3.26 8.88 -17.96
C GLU A 93 -2.73 10.10 -17.21
N GLU A 94 -3.15 11.30 -17.61
CA GLU A 94 -2.75 12.56 -16.95
C GLU A 94 -3.15 12.57 -15.47
N GLY A 95 -4.38 12.12 -15.18
CA GLY A 95 -4.88 12.00 -13.81
C GLY A 95 -4.07 11.02 -12.99
N ALA A 96 -3.75 9.85 -13.55
CA ALA A 96 -2.95 8.82 -12.91
C ALA A 96 -1.51 9.27 -12.65
N ARG A 97 -0.90 9.97 -13.62
CA ARG A 97 0.44 10.51 -13.49
C ARG A 97 0.53 11.56 -12.38
N SER A 98 -0.51 12.40 -12.25
CA SER A 98 -0.56 13.44 -11.20
C SER A 98 -0.67 12.90 -9.76
N TRP A 99 -0.90 11.59 -9.57
CA TRP A 99 -0.85 10.96 -8.24
C TRP A 99 0.58 10.75 -7.76
N TYR A 100 1.58 10.78 -8.64
CA TYR A 100 2.97 10.59 -8.25
C TYR A 100 3.61 11.93 -7.84
N ALA A 101 4.31 11.92 -6.70
CA ALA A 101 4.88 13.13 -6.13
C ALA A 101 5.98 13.77 -7.01
N GLU A 102 6.76 12.94 -7.69
CA GLU A 102 7.77 13.38 -8.66
C GLU A 102 7.32 13.08 -10.09
N GLU A 103 6.11 13.51 -10.49
CA GLU A 103 5.57 13.29 -11.83
C GLU A 103 6.55 13.71 -12.95
N ASP A 104 7.24 14.84 -12.76
CA ASP A 104 8.24 15.38 -13.70
C ASP A 104 9.50 14.49 -13.84
N MET A 105 9.71 13.57 -12.91
CA MET A 105 10.84 12.62 -12.91
C MET A 105 10.45 11.25 -13.45
N ILE A 106 9.18 11.04 -13.83
CA ILE A 106 8.75 9.82 -14.49
C ILE A 106 9.26 9.85 -15.93
N GLY A 107 10.34 9.12 -16.18
CA GLY A 107 10.98 9.02 -17.51
C GLY A 107 10.22 8.18 -18.54
N LEU A 108 8.90 8.02 -18.39
CA LEU A 108 8.04 7.26 -19.31
C LEU A 108 7.20 8.20 -20.17
N GLY A 109 7.19 7.96 -21.48
CA GLY A 109 6.24 8.58 -22.40
C GLY A 109 4.79 8.21 -22.06
N SER A 110 3.82 8.90 -22.69
CA SER A 110 2.39 8.65 -22.43
C SER A 110 1.99 7.21 -22.80
N ASP A 111 2.38 6.72 -23.99
CA ASP A 111 2.07 5.34 -24.40
C ASP A 111 2.76 4.29 -23.51
N GLU A 112 4.03 4.48 -23.14
CA GLU A 112 4.77 3.59 -22.23
C GLU A 112 4.12 3.54 -20.83
N PHE A 113 3.64 4.69 -20.35
CA PHE A 113 2.95 4.77 -19.06
C PHE A 113 1.59 4.07 -19.09
N VAL A 114 0.84 4.21 -20.19
CA VAL A 114 -0.42 3.47 -20.40
C VAL A 114 -0.16 1.97 -20.49
N GLU A 115 0.87 1.54 -21.23
CA GLU A 115 1.27 0.14 -21.30
C GLU A 115 1.62 -0.42 -19.92
N MET A 116 2.39 0.33 -19.14
CA MET A 116 2.73 -0.03 -17.76
C MET A 116 1.49 -0.16 -16.88
N MET A 117 0.56 0.81 -16.90
CA MET A 117 -0.70 0.74 -16.15
C MET A 117 -1.53 -0.49 -16.53
N LEU A 118 -1.60 -0.80 -17.84
CA LEU A 118 -2.33 -1.93 -18.37
C LEU A 118 -1.76 -3.26 -17.85
N LEU A 119 -0.45 -3.47 -18.04
CA LEU A 119 0.22 -4.72 -17.68
C LEU A 119 0.24 -4.94 -16.17
N ASP A 120 0.60 -3.91 -15.41
CA ASP A 120 0.73 -3.99 -13.96
C ASP A 120 -0.65 -4.14 -13.31
N GLY A 121 -1.65 -3.37 -13.78
CA GLY A 121 -2.99 -3.41 -13.24
C GLY A 121 -3.69 -4.74 -13.49
N PHE A 122 -3.61 -5.27 -14.72
CA PHE A 122 -4.18 -6.58 -15.01
C PHE A 122 -3.45 -7.73 -14.32
N PHE A 123 -2.14 -7.64 -14.21
CA PHE A 123 -1.37 -8.64 -13.49
C PHE A 123 -1.83 -8.76 -12.04
N ILE A 124 -1.99 -7.64 -11.33
CA ILE A 124 -2.49 -7.61 -9.95
C ILE A 124 -3.89 -8.22 -9.88
N ILE A 125 -4.82 -7.77 -10.73
CA ILE A 125 -6.22 -8.23 -10.71
C ILE A 125 -6.32 -9.73 -10.98
N GLU A 126 -5.68 -10.25 -12.03
CA GLU A 126 -5.73 -11.69 -12.34
C GLU A 126 -5.00 -12.52 -11.30
N PHE A 127 -3.90 -12.03 -10.73
CA PHE A 127 -3.23 -12.71 -9.63
C PHE A 127 -4.15 -12.85 -8.42
N LEU A 128 -4.80 -11.78 -7.99
CA LEU A 128 -5.71 -11.82 -6.85
C LEU A 128 -6.91 -12.73 -7.12
N ARG A 129 -7.50 -12.70 -8.32
CA ARG A 129 -8.56 -13.64 -8.74
C ARG A 129 -8.11 -15.10 -8.66
N LYS A 130 -6.93 -15.42 -9.20
CA LYS A 130 -6.34 -16.76 -9.14
C LYS A 130 -6.07 -17.19 -7.71
N TYR A 131 -5.55 -16.29 -6.89
CA TYR A 131 -5.25 -16.55 -5.50
C TYR A 131 -6.51 -16.82 -4.67
N ALA A 132 -7.52 -15.97 -4.79
CA ALA A 132 -8.82 -16.17 -4.16
C ALA A 132 -9.47 -17.49 -4.61
N GLY A 133 -9.50 -17.78 -5.93
CA GLY A 133 -10.04 -19.04 -6.44
C GLY A 133 -9.24 -20.28 -6.01
N TRP A 134 -7.94 -20.14 -5.74
CA TRP A 134 -7.09 -21.21 -5.21
C TRP A 134 -7.38 -21.49 -3.73
N CYS A 135 -7.49 -20.45 -2.91
CA CYS A 135 -7.72 -20.56 -1.47
C CYS A 135 -9.17 -20.93 -1.13
N LEU A 136 -10.14 -20.30 -1.80
CA LEU A 136 -11.57 -20.39 -1.52
C LEU A 136 -12.26 -21.47 -2.36
N TYR A 137 -11.53 -22.49 -2.83
CA TYR A 137 -11.88 -23.51 -3.86
C TYR A 137 -13.35 -23.99 -3.98
N LYS A 138 -14.16 -23.90 -2.92
CA LYS A 138 -15.60 -24.27 -2.91
C LYS A 138 -16.59 -23.10 -2.86
N ASP A 139 -16.17 -21.94 -2.39
CA ASP A 139 -17.03 -20.78 -2.11
C ASP A 139 -16.84 -19.64 -3.11
N TYR A 140 -15.77 -19.65 -3.93
CA TYR A 140 -15.56 -18.61 -4.94
C TYR A 140 -16.35 -18.90 -6.23
N PRO A 141 -17.30 -18.04 -6.64
CA PRO A 141 -18.28 -18.34 -7.69
C PRO A 141 -17.72 -18.40 -9.13
N LEU A 142 -16.41 -18.42 -9.34
CA LEU A 142 -15.78 -18.33 -10.66
C LEU A 142 -14.51 -19.20 -10.70
N ASN A 143 -14.34 -19.98 -11.79
CA ASN A 143 -13.20 -20.89 -12.01
C ASN A 143 -11.90 -20.13 -12.35
N TYR A 144 -11.50 -19.19 -11.50
CA TYR A 144 -10.32 -18.35 -11.68
C TYR A 144 -9.04 -18.97 -11.16
N GLY A 145 -9.09 -20.14 -10.52
CA GLY A 145 -7.93 -20.78 -9.92
C GLY A 145 -6.73 -20.88 -10.88
N PRO A 146 -5.50 -20.97 -10.35
CA PRO A 146 -4.30 -21.07 -11.15
C PRO A 146 -4.36 -22.29 -12.05
N LYS A 147 -3.92 -22.13 -13.30
CA LYS A 147 -3.79 -23.27 -14.21
C LYS A 147 -2.70 -24.20 -13.71
N GLN A 148 -2.83 -25.47 -14.07
CA GLN A 148 -1.77 -26.44 -13.85
C GLN A 148 -0.49 -25.94 -14.52
N GLY A 149 0.59 -25.82 -13.75
CA GLY A 149 1.87 -25.34 -14.25
C GLY A 149 2.12 -23.83 -14.09
N ASP A 150 1.21 -23.06 -13.47
CA ASP A 150 1.44 -21.63 -13.23
C ASP A 150 2.67 -21.42 -12.32
N PRO A 151 3.76 -20.82 -12.83
CA PRO A 151 5.05 -20.78 -12.13
C PRO A 151 5.02 -19.96 -10.85
N ILE A 152 4.12 -18.97 -10.74
CA ILE A 152 3.96 -18.17 -9.51
C ILE A 152 3.39 -19.05 -8.40
N PHE A 153 2.42 -19.91 -8.73
CA PHE A 153 1.75 -20.80 -7.78
C PHE A 153 2.53 -22.10 -7.51
N LEU A 154 3.44 -22.50 -8.42
CA LEU A 154 4.34 -23.63 -8.20
C LEU A 154 5.49 -23.31 -7.23
N ASN A 155 5.90 -22.03 -7.13
CA ASN A 155 7.04 -21.62 -6.32
C ASN A 155 6.62 -20.70 -5.17
N ARG A 156 6.57 -21.27 -3.96
CA ARG A 156 6.23 -20.51 -2.73
C ARG A 156 7.10 -19.26 -2.51
N ARG A 157 8.37 -19.27 -2.91
CA ARG A 157 9.24 -18.08 -2.78
C ARG A 157 8.82 -16.98 -3.74
N THR A 158 8.51 -17.33 -4.99
CA THR A 158 7.99 -16.38 -5.99
C THR A 158 6.69 -15.75 -5.50
N MET A 159 5.78 -16.55 -4.97
CA MET A 159 4.53 -16.04 -4.39
C MET A 159 4.79 -15.10 -3.19
N GLY A 160 5.70 -15.47 -2.28
CA GLY A 160 6.08 -14.60 -1.16
C GLY A 160 6.71 -13.28 -1.60
N SER A 161 7.62 -13.31 -2.58
CA SER A 161 8.21 -12.11 -3.18
C SER A 161 7.16 -11.24 -3.87
N LEU A 162 6.16 -11.83 -4.54
CA LEU A 162 5.07 -11.07 -5.15
C LEU A 162 4.19 -10.35 -4.12
N PHE A 163 3.76 -11.03 -3.05
CA PHE A 163 3.00 -10.38 -1.99
C PHE A 163 3.79 -9.25 -1.32
N ARG A 164 5.09 -9.47 -1.09
CA ARG A 164 6.00 -8.43 -0.61
C ARG A 164 6.02 -7.23 -1.58
N ASP A 165 6.23 -7.48 -2.87
CA ASP A 165 6.37 -6.42 -3.87
C ASP A 165 5.07 -5.62 -4.07
N ILE A 166 3.90 -6.27 -3.95
CA ILE A 166 2.59 -5.60 -3.95
C ILE A 166 2.42 -4.65 -2.76
N LEU A 167 3.10 -4.90 -1.64
CA LEU A 167 2.99 -4.10 -0.41
C LEU A 167 4.06 -3.00 -0.28
N LEU A 168 4.99 -2.88 -1.23
CA LEU A 168 6.03 -1.85 -1.16
C LEU A 168 5.45 -0.48 -1.44
N PHE A 169 5.77 0.50 -0.60
CA PHE A 169 5.23 1.86 -0.65
C PHE A 169 5.50 2.57 -1.98
N GLU A 170 6.70 2.40 -2.55
CA GLU A 170 7.11 3.02 -3.82
C GLU A 170 6.76 2.18 -5.06
N ASN A 171 6.11 1.03 -4.88
CA ASN A 171 5.85 0.07 -5.96
C ASN A 171 4.34 -0.04 -6.21
N GLN A 172 3.69 1.10 -6.45
CA GLN A 172 2.23 1.21 -6.49
C GLN A 172 1.72 1.80 -7.79
N LEU A 173 0.51 1.37 -8.15
CA LEU A 173 -0.36 2.03 -9.12
C LEU A 173 -1.42 2.86 -8.38
N PRO A 174 -1.96 3.93 -9.01
CA PRO A 174 -3.12 4.61 -8.47
C PRO A 174 -4.30 3.64 -8.33
N PHE A 175 -4.90 3.56 -7.14
CA PHE A 175 -5.93 2.57 -6.83
C PHE A 175 -7.12 2.61 -7.80
N PHE A 176 -7.51 3.81 -8.25
CA PHE A 176 -8.62 4.00 -9.18
C PHE A 176 -8.38 3.33 -10.55
N ILE A 177 -7.12 3.13 -10.95
CA ILE A 177 -6.77 2.38 -12.17
C ILE A 177 -7.12 0.90 -11.99
N LEU A 178 -6.81 0.32 -10.83
CA LEU A 178 -7.16 -1.07 -10.53
C LEU A 178 -8.69 -1.26 -10.47
N VAL A 179 -9.41 -0.33 -9.85
CA VAL A 179 -10.89 -0.33 -9.82
C VAL A 179 -11.45 -0.30 -11.23
N ARG A 180 -10.98 0.64 -12.07
CA ARG A 180 -11.45 0.78 -13.44
C ARG A 180 -11.22 -0.48 -14.26
N LEU A 181 -10.02 -1.06 -14.19
CA LEU A 181 -9.68 -2.29 -14.91
C LEU A 181 -10.47 -3.50 -14.39
N LEU A 182 -10.73 -3.57 -13.08
CA LEU A 182 -11.55 -4.62 -12.49
C LEU A 182 -12.98 -4.57 -13.03
N GLU A 183 -13.61 -3.39 -13.01
CA GLU A 183 -14.96 -3.16 -13.56
C GLU A 183 -15.06 -3.59 -15.03
N MET A 184 -14.07 -3.20 -15.85
CA MET A 184 -14.04 -3.53 -17.27
C MET A 184 -13.84 -5.02 -17.58
N THR A 185 -13.51 -5.83 -16.57
CA THR A 185 -13.22 -7.27 -16.73
C THR A 185 -14.19 -8.18 -15.99
N LYS A 186 -15.20 -7.61 -15.30
CA LYS A 186 -16.27 -8.37 -14.64
C LYS A 186 -17.01 -9.27 -15.63
N PRO A 187 -17.34 -10.52 -15.26
CA PRO A 187 -18.02 -11.46 -16.15
C PRO A 187 -19.40 -10.93 -16.58
N PRO A 188 -19.85 -11.21 -17.82
CA PRO A 188 -21.20 -10.89 -18.25
C PRO A 188 -22.18 -11.75 -17.44
N GLY A 189 -23.09 -11.13 -16.68
CA GLY A 189 -24.13 -11.86 -15.92
C GLY A 189 -24.18 -11.59 -14.42
N GLY A 190 -23.38 -10.66 -13.89
CA GLY A 190 -23.62 -10.09 -12.55
C GLY A 190 -23.54 -11.10 -11.39
N ALA A 191 -22.52 -11.95 -11.36
CA ALA A 191 -22.11 -12.54 -10.09
C ALA A 191 -21.81 -11.41 -9.08
N GLU A 192 -22.05 -11.68 -7.79
CA GLU A 192 -21.87 -10.76 -6.65
C GLU A 192 -20.69 -9.79 -6.86
N GLU A 193 -20.88 -8.52 -6.48
CA GLU A 193 -19.96 -7.41 -6.76
C GLU A 193 -18.50 -7.79 -6.44
N GLU A 194 -17.77 -8.23 -7.46
CA GLU A 194 -16.34 -8.48 -7.31
C GLU A 194 -15.66 -7.17 -6.93
N ASN A 195 -15.07 -7.17 -5.73
CA ASN A 195 -14.37 -6.05 -5.13
C ASN A 195 -12.90 -6.43 -4.95
N LEU A 196 -12.02 -5.49 -5.28
CA LEU A 196 -10.58 -5.65 -5.16
C LEU A 196 -10.14 -5.92 -3.71
N ILE A 197 -10.81 -5.31 -2.74
CA ILE A 197 -10.50 -5.48 -1.31
C ILE A 197 -10.85 -6.91 -0.85
N ASP A 198 -12.00 -7.43 -1.27
CA ASP A 198 -12.42 -8.80 -0.95
C ASP A 198 -11.48 -9.84 -1.57
N LEU A 199 -11.04 -9.58 -2.80
CA LEU A 199 -10.03 -10.38 -3.48
C LEU A 199 -8.66 -10.36 -2.78
N ALA A 200 -8.34 -9.28 -2.08
CA ALA A 200 -7.04 -9.06 -1.47
C ALA A 200 -6.99 -9.51 0.01
N ILE A 201 -8.01 -9.20 0.82
CA ILE A 201 -7.95 -9.21 2.29
C ILE A 201 -8.96 -10.19 2.92
N PHE A 202 -9.33 -11.25 2.20
CA PHE A 202 -10.19 -12.31 2.74
C PHE A 202 -9.49 -13.12 3.85
N PRO A 203 -10.24 -13.78 4.77
CA PRO A 203 -9.66 -14.65 5.80
C PRO A 203 -8.75 -15.70 5.16
N ASP A 204 -7.53 -15.88 5.69
CA ASP A 204 -6.44 -16.71 5.16
C ASP A 204 -5.58 -16.09 4.04
N SER A 205 -5.89 -14.86 3.57
CA SER A 205 -4.95 -14.11 2.73
C SER A 205 -3.74 -13.62 3.53
N PRO A 206 -2.50 -13.69 3.01
CA PRO A 206 -1.32 -13.08 3.60
C PRO A 206 -1.48 -11.56 3.83
N LEU A 207 -2.33 -10.89 3.05
CA LEU A 207 -2.62 -9.47 3.23
C LEU A 207 -3.54 -9.21 4.43
N HIS A 208 -4.44 -10.16 4.76
CA HIS A 208 -5.31 -10.06 5.94
C HIS A 208 -4.50 -9.97 7.24
N PHE A 209 -3.34 -10.62 7.30
CA PHE A 209 -2.42 -10.51 8.43
C PHE A 209 -1.95 -9.07 8.70
N PHE A 210 -1.71 -8.28 7.65
CA PHE A 210 -1.23 -6.90 7.77
C PHE A 210 -2.35 -5.88 7.92
N PHE A 211 -3.56 -6.21 7.48
CA PHE A 211 -4.76 -5.36 7.56
C PHE A 211 -5.92 -6.05 8.30
N PRO A 212 -5.71 -6.47 9.56
CA PRO A 212 -6.73 -7.18 10.31
C PRO A 212 -7.85 -6.23 10.77
N GLY A 213 -9.11 -6.63 10.55
CA GLY A 213 -10.29 -5.93 11.09
C GLY A 213 -10.92 -4.86 10.20
N GLU A 214 -10.39 -4.60 8.99
CA GLU A 214 -11.16 -3.86 8.00
C GLU A 214 -12.27 -4.77 7.45
N LYS A 215 -13.53 -4.48 7.81
CA LYS A 215 -14.63 -4.90 6.92
C LYS A 215 -14.39 -4.20 5.58
N PRO A 216 -14.68 -4.85 4.44
CA PRO A 216 -14.45 -4.26 3.12
C PRO A 216 -15.12 -2.89 3.07
N VAL A 217 -14.31 -1.83 3.03
CA VAL A 217 -14.84 -0.48 2.91
C VAL A 217 -15.48 -0.41 1.53
N SER A 218 -16.79 -0.23 1.48
CA SER A 218 -17.43 0.30 0.28
C SER A 218 -16.88 1.71 0.10
N LEU A 219 -15.89 1.85 -0.77
CA LEU A 219 -15.38 3.16 -1.17
C LEU A 219 -16.54 3.96 -1.78
N PRO A 220 -16.68 5.25 -1.45
CA PRO A 220 -17.65 6.09 -2.11
C PRO A 220 -17.37 6.11 -3.62
N ASN A 221 -18.43 5.88 -4.40
CA ASN A 221 -18.38 5.85 -5.86
C ASN A 221 -17.56 7.03 -6.42
N PRO A 222 -16.66 6.79 -7.39
CA PRO A 222 -15.79 7.81 -7.98
C PRO A 222 -16.54 8.86 -8.82
N THR A 223 -17.87 8.82 -8.87
CA THR A 223 -18.74 9.76 -9.61
C THR A 223 -19.40 10.83 -8.76
N THR A 224 -19.16 10.89 -7.44
CA THR A 224 -19.63 12.05 -6.66
C THR A 224 -18.63 13.19 -6.79
N ASN A 225 -18.93 14.08 -7.74
CA ASN A 225 -18.38 15.43 -7.82
C ASN A 225 -18.41 16.05 -6.41
N ILE A 226 -17.26 16.16 -5.75
CA ILE A 226 -17.08 17.11 -4.64
C ILE A 226 -16.93 18.49 -5.29
N ALA A 227 -18.01 18.94 -5.91
CA ALA A 227 -18.28 20.34 -6.16
C ALA A 227 -18.88 20.89 -4.86
N GLY A 228 -18.33 22.03 -4.43
CA GLY A 228 -18.50 22.54 -3.08
C GLY A 228 -19.93 22.71 -2.61
N ASN A 229 -20.11 22.51 -1.31
CA ASN A 229 -21.11 23.25 -0.54
C ASN A 229 -20.43 23.68 0.75
N VAL A 230 -19.92 24.91 0.72
CA VAL A 230 -19.77 25.75 1.90
C VAL A 230 -21.20 26.04 2.37
N GLY A 231 -21.69 25.19 3.27
CA GLY A 231 -22.91 25.43 4.03
C GLY A 231 -22.51 25.94 5.40
N ASP A 232 -22.39 27.26 5.51
CA ASP A 232 -22.40 28.00 6.76
C ASP A 232 -23.66 27.64 7.56
N ASN A 233 -23.47 27.18 8.80
CA ASN A 233 -24.47 27.20 9.86
C ASN A 233 -23.79 26.96 11.22
N GLY A 234 -23.43 28.06 11.87
CA GLY A 234 -23.96 28.39 13.19
C GLY A 234 -23.53 27.53 14.40
N ASP A 235 -22.58 28.10 15.13
CA ASP A 235 -22.47 28.11 16.60
C ASP A 235 -22.39 26.80 17.38
N SER A 236 -21.15 26.49 17.76
CA SER A 236 -20.79 26.21 19.15
C SER A 236 -19.38 26.74 19.39
N GLN A 237 -19.28 27.88 20.08
CA GLN A 237 -18.00 28.38 20.60
C GLN A 237 -17.46 27.39 21.65
N ASP A 238 -16.63 26.45 21.21
CA ASP A 238 -15.66 25.82 22.12
C ASP A 238 -14.33 26.58 21.98
N ASN A 239 -13.98 27.25 23.08
CA ASN A 239 -12.75 28.00 23.24
C ASN A 239 -11.54 27.15 22.87
N CYS A 240 -10.95 27.43 21.70
CA CYS A 240 -9.69 26.88 21.25
C CYS A 240 -8.57 27.34 22.20
N SER A 241 -8.33 26.51 23.21
CA SER A 241 -7.09 26.53 23.96
C SER A 241 -6.06 25.85 23.07
N THR A 242 -5.21 26.63 22.42
CA THR A 242 -4.01 26.13 21.74
C THR A 242 -3.01 25.65 22.80
N SER A 243 -3.29 24.49 23.41
CA SER A 243 -2.24 23.69 24.02
C SER A 243 -1.51 23.00 22.88
N GLY A 244 -0.28 23.41 22.61
CA GLY A 244 0.64 22.60 21.83
C GLY A 244 0.82 21.27 22.56
N GLU A 245 0.04 20.27 22.18
CA GLU A 245 0.21 18.92 22.67
C GLU A 245 1.54 18.42 22.12
N VAL A 246 2.56 18.46 22.97
CA VAL A 246 3.77 17.68 22.77
C VAL A 246 3.31 16.23 22.72
N TYR A 247 3.35 15.62 21.53
CA TYR A 247 2.99 14.22 21.35
C TYR A 247 3.84 13.35 22.27
N GLU A 248 3.27 12.95 23.41
CA GLU A 248 3.92 12.01 24.32
C GLU A 248 3.91 10.64 23.64
N HIS A 249 5.08 10.20 23.16
CA HIS A 249 5.24 8.83 22.72
C HIS A 249 4.91 7.88 23.86
N ILE A 250 4.14 6.83 23.54
CA ILE A 250 3.94 5.69 24.45
C ILE A 250 5.31 5.20 24.92
N LYS A 251 5.46 5.07 26.25
CA LYS A 251 6.66 4.56 26.90
C LYS A 251 7.00 3.16 26.40
N CYS A 252 8.28 2.81 26.34
CA CYS A 252 8.67 1.49 25.85
C CYS A 252 8.22 0.38 26.81
N ALA A 253 8.15 -0.87 26.33
CA ALA A 253 7.76 -2.02 27.16
C ALA A 253 8.52 -2.10 28.49
N SER A 254 9.83 -1.81 28.50
CA SER A 254 10.65 -1.81 29.71
C SER A 254 10.27 -0.70 30.70
N GLU A 255 9.96 0.50 30.23
CA GLU A 255 9.51 1.62 31.07
C GLU A 255 8.12 1.33 31.66
N LEU A 256 7.21 0.76 30.86
CA LEU A 256 5.89 0.33 31.32
C LEU A 256 6.00 -0.77 32.39
N GLN A 257 6.91 -1.73 32.20
CA GLN A 257 7.17 -2.77 33.19
C GLN A 257 7.73 -2.20 34.50
N GLN A 258 8.65 -1.22 34.42
CA GLN A 258 9.17 -0.50 35.59
C GLN A 258 8.09 0.30 36.32
N ALA A 259 7.10 0.82 35.59
CA ALA A 259 5.92 1.47 36.15
C ALA A 259 4.90 0.49 36.78
N GLY A 260 5.20 -0.82 36.79
CA GLY A 260 4.35 -1.84 37.41
C GLY A 260 3.30 -2.46 36.48
N ILE A 261 3.34 -2.16 35.18
CA ILE A 261 2.45 -2.77 34.19
C ILE A 261 2.93 -4.18 33.88
N LYS A 262 2.01 -5.15 33.96
CA LYS A 262 2.26 -6.55 33.58
C LYS A 262 1.89 -6.77 32.13
N PHE A 263 2.56 -7.69 31.47
CA PHE A 263 2.27 -8.08 30.10
C PHE A 263 1.77 -9.51 30.07
N GLU A 264 0.65 -9.73 29.38
CA GLU A 264 0.08 -11.05 29.17
C GLU A 264 -0.25 -11.23 27.68
N THR A 265 -0.20 -12.48 27.22
CA THR A 265 -0.67 -12.82 25.88
C THR A 265 -2.18 -12.73 25.85
N ALA A 266 -2.73 -11.96 24.92
CA ALA A 266 -4.17 -11.95 24.68
C ALA A 266 -4.63 -13.31 24.11
N ASN A 267 -5.86 -13.71 24.42
CA ASN A 267 -6.50 -14.82 23.72
C ASN A 267 -6.51 -14.55 22.21
N LYS A 268 -6.61 -15.61 21.38
CA LYS A 268 -6.63 -15.49 19.92
C LYS A 268 -7.54 -14.34 19.48
N SER A 269 -6.92 -13.24 19.05
CA SER A 269 -7.59 -12.07 18.51
C SER A 269 -7.55 -12.12 16.99
N VAL A 270 -8.49 -11.42 16.36
CA VAL A 270 -8.55 -11.31 14.90
C VAL A 270 -7.47 -10.35 14.41
N SER A 271 -7.06 -9.37 15.24
CA SER A 271 -6.04 -8.38 14.90
C SER A 271 -4.87 -8.38 15.88
N TRP A 272 -3.65 -8.18 15.35
CA TRP A 272 -2.46 -7.91 16.16
C TRP A 272 -2.49 -6.51 16.80
N LEU A 273 -3.42 -5.64 16.37
CA LEU A 273 -3.67 -4.33 16.96
C LEU A 273 -4.63 -4.36 18.16
N ASP A 274 -5.25 -5.52 18.48
CA ASP A 274 -6.23 -5.65 19.56
C ASP A 274 -5.57 -5.70 20.94
N ILE A 275 -4.94 -4.60 21.35
CA ILE A 275 -4.31 -4.44 22.66
C ILE A 275 -5.37 -4.03 23.69
N ALA A 276 -5.44 -4.75 24.80
CA ALA A 276 -6.33 -4.42 25.91
C ALA A 276 -5.52 -4.09 27.17
N PHE A 277 -5.95 -3.08 27.94
CA PHE A 277 -5.35 -2.75 29.23
C PHE A 277 -6.39 -2.85 30.33
N GLU A 278 -6.23 -3.81 31.23
CA GLU A 278 -7.17 -4.10 32.31
C GLU A 278 -6.42 -4.30 33.63
N LYS A 279 -6.76 -3.50 34.65
CA LYS A 279 -6.24 -3.67 36.03
C LYS A 279 -4.70 -3.75 36.11
N GLY A 280 -3.99 -2.93 35.33
CA GLY A 280 -2.52 -2.91 35.33
C GLY A 280 -1.88 -4.02 34.49
N VAL A 281 -2.68 -4.77 33.72
CA VAL A 281 -2.21 -5.80 32.80
C VAL A 281 -2.49 -5.35 31.36
N MET A 282 -1.44 -5.27 30.55
CA MET A 282 -1.52 -5.08 29.12
C MET A 282 -1.56 -6.46 28.43
N LYS A 283 -2.69 -6.78 27.81
CA LYS A 283 -2.90 -7.99 27.02
C LYS A 283 -2.60 -7.69 25.55
N ILE A 284 -1.64 -8.41 24.97
CA ILE A 284 -1.17 -8.17 23.61
C ILE A 284 -1.33 -9.46 22.79
N PRO A 285 -1.94 -9.41 21.60
CA PRO A 285 -2.00 -10.56 20.70
C PRO A 285 -0.60 -11.02 20.25
N THR A 286 -0.45 -12.31 19.96
CA THR A 286 0.79 -12.84 19.37
C THR A 286 0.93 -12.36 17.93
N LEU A 287 2.13 -11.90 17.56
CA LEU A 287 2.48 -11.53 16.20
C LEU A 287 3.39 -12.61 15.59
N ASP A 288 2.94 -13.24 14.51
CA ASP A 288 3.75 -14.20 13.76
C ASP A 288 4.73 -13.48 12.83
N VAL A 289 6.02 -13.80 12.94
CA VAL A 289 7.07 -13.19 12.12
C VAL A 289 7.49 -14.15 11.01
N HIS A 290 7.36 -13.69 9.77
CA HIS A 290 7.76 -14.38 8.55
C HIS A 290 8.86 -13.58 7.83
N ASP A 291 9.48 -14.19 6.82
CA ASP A 291 10.59 -13.58 6.05
C ASP A 291 10.24 -12.20 5.44
N VAL A 292 8.95 -11.95 5.16
CA VAL A 292 8.48 -10.69 4.56
C VAL A 292 8.03 -9.65 5.59
N THR A 293 7.83 -10.05 6.85
CA THR A 293 7.16 -9.25 7.88
C THR A 293 7.90 -7.94 8.17
N GLU A 294 9.22 -7.98 8.34
CA GLU A 294 10.02 -6.76 8.58
C GLU A 294 9.91 -5.78 7.41
N CYS A 295 10.03 -6.28 6.18
CA CYS A 295 9.95 -5.46 4.98
C CYS A 295 8.59 -4.77 4.87
N VAL A 296 7.49 -5.49 5.09
CA VAL A 296 6.14 -4.90 5.05
C VAL A 296 5.99 -3.82 6.13
N PHE A 297 6.40 -4.08 7.38
CA PHE A 297 6.29 -3.07 8.43
C PHE A 297 7.14 -1.83 8.17
N ARG A 298 8.34 -1.96 7.57
CA ARG A 298 9.14 -0.80 7.13
C ARG A 298 8.38 0.06 6.12
N ASN A 299 7.70 -0.57 5.17
CA ASN A 299 6.91 0.12 4.15
C ASN A 299 5.64 0.77 4.73
N LEU A 300 4.98 0.11 5.69
CA LEU A 300 3.85 0.69 6.42
C LEU A 300 4.28 1.91 7.26
N ILE A 301 5.42 1.83 7.96
CA ILE A 301 6.01 2.96 8.69
C ILE A 301 6.37 4.11 7.74
N ALA A 302 6.91 3.80 6.55
CA ALA A 302 7.20 4.80 5.53
C ALA A 302 5.94 5.48 5.00
N CYS A 303 4.84 4.73 4.85
CA CYS A 303 3.56 5.20 4.35
C CYS A 303 2.79 6.06 5.36
N GLU A 304 2.84 5.69 6.64
CA GLU A 304 1.99 6.24 7.70
C GLU A 304 2.01 7.78 7.80
N PRO A 305 3.15 8.49 7.72
CA PRO A 305 3.16 9.96 7.72
C PRO A 305 2.37 10.60 6.57
N TYR A 306 2.30 9.95 5.41
CA TYR A 306 1.58 10.43 4.24
C TYR A 306 0.07 10.17 4.31
N MET A 307 -0.38 9.32 5.25
CA MET A 307 -1.80 9.09 5.51
C MET A 307 -2.40 10.09 6.51
N ILE A 308 -1.56 10.89 7.18
CA ILE A 308 -1.97 11.90 8.18
C ILE A 308 -2.50 13.15 7.46
N ASN A 309 -3.65 13.03 6.80
CA ASN A 309 -4.42 14.14 6.25
C ASN A 309 -5.52 14.54 7.23
N GLY A 310 -5.16 15.19 8.33
CA GLY A 310 -6.03 16.01 9.21
C GLY A 310 -7.27 15.38 9.87
N LEU A 311 -7.66 14.15 9.51
CA LEU A 311 -8.90 13.50 9.98
C LEU A 311 -8.65 12.37 10.99
N LEU A 312 -7.45 11.76 10.99
CA LEU A 312 -7.04 10.74 11.96
C LEU A 312 -5.56 10.90 12.26
N ASP A 313 -5.25 11.61 13.35
CA ASP A 313 -3.90 11.78 13.90
C ASP A 313 -3.41 10.52 14.64
N LYS A 314 -3.62 9.35 14.03
CA LYS A 314 -3.37 8.06 14.67
C LYS A 314 -2.22 7.35 13.98
N ARG A 315 -1.13 7.18 14.73
CA ARG A 315 -0.02 6.28 14.39
C ARG A 315 -0.33 4.91 14.97
N TYR A 316 -0.63 3.95 14.12
CA TYR A 316 -0.88 2.56 14.49
C TYR A 316 0.40 1.74 14.43
N VAL A 317 1.14 1.84 13.31
CA VAL A 317 2.30 0.97 13.07
C VAL A 317 3.55 1.52 13.75
N THR A 318 3.80 2.82 13.62
CA THR A 318 4.97 3.50 14.23
C THR A 318 4.91 3.51 15.76
N ASP A 319 3.71 3.47 16.36
CA ASP A 319 3.57 3.37 17.82
C ASP A 319 3.68 1.91 18.31
N TYR A 320 3.34 0.91 17.47
CA TYR A 320 3.52 -0.51 17.80
C TYR A 320 4.97 -0.99 17.62
N PHE A 321 5.67 -0.50 16.61
CA PHE A 321 7.05 -0.86 16.31
C PHE A 321 8.02 0.25 16.70
N HIS A 322 9.04 -0.10 17.48
CA HIS A 322 10.24 0.72 17.66
C HIS A 322 11.09 0.67 16.39
N GLY A 323 10.85 1.62 15.51
CA GLY A 323 11.84 2.12 14.58
C GLY A 323 11.91 3.61 14.78
N SER A 324 12.84 4.10 15.62
CA SER A 324 13.40 5.39 15.25
C SER A 324 13.88 5.23 13.80
N PRO A 325 13.79 6.25 12.92
CA PRO A 325 14.33 6.15 11.55
C PRO A 325 15.86 5.87 11.48
N TYR A 326 16.49 5.47 12.60
CA TYR A 326 17.90 5.25 12.86
C TYR A 326 18.21 3.90 13.54
N ARG A 327 17.27 2.96 13.71
CA ARG A 327 17.52 1.64 14.36
C ARG A 327 16.79 0.47 13.67
N PRO A 328 17.27 -0.79 13.84
CA PRO A 328 16.54 -1.99 13.43
C PRO A 328 15.11 -2.00 14.01
N ILE A 329 14.13 -2.54 13.27
CA ILE A 329 12.76 -2.68 13.80
C ILE A 329 12.83 -3.57 15.03
N SER A 330 12.54 -2.98 16.19
CA SER A 330 12.26 -3.70 17.43
C SER A 330 10.80 -3.47 17.78
N ILE A 331 10.09 -4.37 18.43
CA ILE A 331 8.67 -4.14 18.78
C ILE A 331 8.62 -3.19 20.00
N ARG A 332 7.89 -2.06 19.93
CA ARG A 332 7.81 -1.06 21.04
C ARG A 332 7.14 -1.66 22.29
N ILE A 333 6.21 -2.58 22.06
CA ILE A 333 5.31 -3.13 23.09
C ILE A 333 5.68 -4.59 23.48
N CYS A 334 6.49 -5.30 22.70
CA CYS A 334 6.88 -6.68 22.98
C CYS A 334 8.40 -6.87 22.93
N GLN A 335 9.05 -6.63 24.07
CA GLN A 335 10.32 -7.28 24.36
C GLN A 335 10.30 -7.95 25.75
N VAL A 336 9.18 -8.58 26.14
CA VAL A 336 9.15 -9.39 27.38
C VAL A 336 8.15 -10.56 27.31
N VAL A 337 8.17 -11.41 26.27
CA VAL A 337 7.62 -12.77 26.41
C VAL A 337 8.38 -13.76 25.52
N THR A 338 9.68 -13.95 25.78
CA THR A 338 10.33 -15.22 25.47
C THR A 338 11.23 -15.61 26.63
N GLY A 339 10.63 -16.24 27.63
CA GLY A 339 11.36 -17.08 28.56
C GLY A 339 11.82 -18.36 27.84
N THR A 340 12.82 -18.25 26.96
CA THR A 340 13.73 -19.33 26.61
C THR A 340 14.96 -18.71 25.97
N ASP A 341 16.11 -18.90 26.62
CA ASP A 341 17.44 -18.74 26.04
C ASP A 341 17.48 -19.22 24.58
N ARG A 342 17.80 -18.30 23.67
CA ARG A 342 18.80 -18.50 22.62
C ARG A 342 19.06 -17.18 21.92
N THR A 343 20.30 -16.74 22.09
CA THR A 343 21.04 -15.80 21.24
C THR A 343 20.62 -15.89 19.77
N GLY A 344 20.14 -14.77 19.23
CA GLY A 344 19.84 -14.61 17.81
C GLY A 344 19.60 -13.14 17.53
N THR A 345 20.69 -12.41 17.33
CA THR A 345 20.70 -11.09 16.68
C THR A 345 20.05 -11.24 15.30
N ILE A 346 19.10 -10.37 14.97
CA ILE A 346 18.73 -10.03 13.58
C ILE A 346 19.30 -8.64 13.32
#